data_AF-A0A8T7CP86-F1
#
_entry.id   AF-A0A8T7CP86-F1
#
_cell.length_a   1.000
_cell.length_b   1.000
_cell.length_c   1.000
_cell.angle_alpha   90.00
_cell.angle_beta   90.00
_cell.angle_gamma   90.00
#
_symmetry.space_group_name_H-M   'P 1'
#
loop_
_entity.id
_entity.type
_entity.pdbx_description
1 polymer ?
#
loop_
_entity_poly.entity_id
_entity_poly.type
_entity_poly.pdbx_seq_one_letter_code
_entity_poly.pdbx_strand_id
1 'polypeptide(L)' 'AAAEHDIDSALLATRKTLNALIAGQRDLPVLQGWRRSIIGETLLAMLKLD' A
#
# COMPACT_ATOMS: atom_id res chain seq x y z
N ALA A 1 3.09 0.40 -10.80
CA ALA A 1 1.78 0.15 -10.17
C ALA A 1 0.69 1.16 -10.58
N ALA A 2 0.66 2.41 -10.10
CA ALA A 2 -0.46 3.33 -10.37
C ALA A 2 -0.69 3.59 -11.87
N ALA A 3 0.36 3.99 -12.60
CA ALA A 3 0.31 4.21 -14.05
C ALA A 3 0.09 2.92 -14.86
N GLU A 4 0.55 1.77 -14.37
CA GLU A 4 0.37 0.46 -15.05
C GLU A 4 -1.09 0.00 -15.04
N HIS A 5 -1.88 0.44 -14.07
CA HIS A 5 -3.28 0.05 -13.91
C HIS A 5 -4.28 1.18 -14.25
N ASP A 6 -3.80 2.35 -14.68
CA ASP A 6 -4.62 3.56 -14.88
C ASP A 6 -5.43 3.96 -13.63
N ILE A 7 -4.79 3.87 -12.46
CA ILE A 7 -5.42 4.17 -11.17
C ILE A 7 -4.75 5.40 -10.56
N ASP A 8 -5.56 6.34 -10.06
CA ASP A 8 -5.05 7.44 -9.24
C ASP A 8 -4.30 6.90 -8.02
N SER A 9 -3.06 7.33 -7.83
CA SER A 9 -2.24 6.96 -6.68
C SER A 9 -2.94 7.15 -5.32
N ALA A 10 -3.79 8.18 -5.17
CA ALA A 10 -4.55 8.44 -3.95
C ALA A 10 -5.62 7.37 -3.69
N LEU A 11 -6.13 6.71 -4.73
CA LEU A 11 -7.02 5.55 -4.60
C LEU A 11 -6.28 4.30 -4.14
N LEU A 12 -4.99 4.16 -4.44
CA LEU A 12 -4.16 3.05 -3.97
C LEU A 12 -3.76 3.23 -2.51
N ALA A 13 -3.18 4.38 -2.16
CA ALA A 13 -2.82 4.72 -0.78
C ALA A 13 -2.63 6.23 -0.61
N THR A 14 -3.07 6.75 0.53
CA THR A 14 -2.75 8.12 0.93
C THR A 14 -1.42 8.16 1.69
N ARG A 15 -0.77 9.33 1.75
CA ARG A 15 0.40 9.54 2.62
C ARG A 15 0.15 9.14 4.07
N LYS A 16 -1.04 9.47 4.60
CA LYS A 16 -1.44 9.09 5.96
C LYS A 16 -1.44 7.57 6.15
N THR A 17 -1.98 6.84 5.18
CA THR A 17 -2.00 5.36 5.18
C THR A 17 -0.58 4.79 5.13
N LEU A 18 0.30 5.34 4.29
CA LEU A 18 1.69 4.88 4.18
C LEU A 18 2.48 5.11 5.47
N ASN A 19 2.32 6.27 6.11
CA ASN A 19 2.97 6.54 7.40
C ASN A 19 2.48 5.59 8.50
N ALA A 20 1.18 5.29 8.54
CA ALA A 20 0.63 4.31 9.47
C ALA A 20 1.21 2.90 9.24
N LEU A 21 1.40 2.52 7.98
CA LEU A 21 2.02 1.25 7.60
C LEU A 21 3.46 1.17 8.08
N ILE A 22 4.25 2.22 7.84
CA ILE A 22 5.64 2.35 8.31
C ILE A 22 5.70 2.25 9.85
N ALA A 23 4.75 2.87 10.54
CA ALA A 23 4.62 2.80 12.01
C ALA A 23 4.16 1.42 12.53
N GLY A 24 4.05 0.40 11.68
CA GLY A 24 3.73 -0.97 12.07
C GLY A 24 2.24 -1.30 12.05
N GLN A 25 1.34 -0.37 11.69
CA GLN A 25 -0.08 -0.70 11.57
C GLN A 25 -0.30 -1.65 10.38
N ARG A 26 -1.21 -2.61 10.54
CA ARG A 26 -1.51 -3.63 9.51
C ARG A 26 -2.99 -3.72 9.14
N ASP A 27 -3.88 -3.16 9.95
CA ASP A 27 -5.29 -3.01 9.59
C ASP A 27 -5.50 -1.70 8.81
N LEU A 28 -5.13 -1.73 7.53
CA LEU A 28 -5.14 -0.56 6.65
C LEU A 28 -5.80 -0.89 5.31
N PRO A 29 -6.53 0.06 4.68
CA PRO A 29 -7.20 -0.18 3.39
C PRO A 29 -6.25 -0.64 2.27
N VAL A 30 -4.98 -0.21 2.29
CA VAL A 30 -3.97 -0.61 1.30
C VAL A 30 -3.59 -2.09 1.40
N LEU A 31 -3.83 -2.73 2.55
CA LEU A 31 -3.54 -4.14 2.80
C LEU A 31 -4.79 -5.03 2.69
N GLN A 32 -5.86 -4.52 2.09
CA GLN A 32 -7.12 -5.23 1.92
C GLN A 32 -7.60 -5.18 0.46
N GLY A 33 -8.38 -6.20 0.07
CA GLY A 33 -9.03 -6.29 -1.23
C GLY A 33 -8.09 -6.08 -2.42
N TRP A 34 -8.59 -5.41 -3.45
CA TRP A 34 -7.86 -5.20 -4.70
C TRP A 34 -6.60 -4.30 -4.54
N ARG A 35 -6.54 -3.43 -3.53
CA ARG A 35 -5.34 -2.61 -3.29
C ARG A 35 -4.17 -3.46 -2.84
N ARG A 36 -4.46 -4.50 -2.04
CA ARG A 36 -3.46 -5.46 -1.57
C ARG A 36 -2.79 -6.18 -2.73
N SER A 37 -3.59 -6.63 -3.71
CA SER A 37 -3.08 -7.34 -4.89
C SER A 37 -2.26 -6.45 -5.83
N ILE A 38 -2.44 -5.13 -5.79
CA ILE A 38 -1.67 -4.20 -6.65
C ILE A 38 -0.40 -3.70 -5.95
N ILE A 39 -0.52 -3.19 -4.72
CA ILE A 39 0.63 -2.59 -4.01
C ILE A 39 0.85 -3.12 -2.60
N GLY A 40 -0.15 -3.70 -1.93
CA GLY A 40 -0.04 -4.04 -0.51
C GLY A 40 1.04 -5.08 -0.20
N GLU A 41 1.14 -6.14 -1.01
CA GLU A 41 2.20 -7.16 -0.83
C GLU A 41 3.58 -6.57 -1.10
N THR A 42 3.73 -5.75 -2.14
CA THR A 42 4.99 -5.06 -2.46
C THR A 42 5.43 -4.14 -1.32
N LEU A 43 4.52 -3.35 -0.76
CA LEU A 43 4.82 -2.48 0.38
C LEU A 43 5.26 -3.25 1.62
N LEU A 44 4.60 -4.38 1.91
CA LEU A 44 4.99 -5.25 3.03
C LEU A 44 6.36 -5.89 2.81
N ALA A 45 6.69 -6.27 1.58
CA ALA A 45 8.01 -6.81 1.24
C ALA A 45 9.11 -5.75 1.42
N MET A 46 8.87 -4.51 0.96
CA MET A 46 9.81 -3.40 1.12
C MET A 46 10.14 -3.10 2.60
N LEU A 47 9.18 -3.27 3.51
CA LEU A 47 9.37 -3.04 4.94
C LEU A 47 10.06 -4.20 5.67
N LYS A 48 10.21 -5.37 5.03
CA LYS A 48 10.95 -6.53 5.58
C LYS A 48 12.40 -6.58 5.09
N LEU A 49 12.74 -5.76 4.11
CA LEU A 49 14.09 -5.57 3.62
C LEU A 49 14.77 -4.54 4.54
N ASP A 50 15.18 -5.00 5.73
CA ASP A 50 16.14 -4.28 6.58
C ASP A 50 17.57 -4.54 6.09
#